data_AF-A0ABD2PR03-F1
#
_entry.id   AF-A0ABD2PR03-F1
#
_cell.length_a   1.000
_cell.length_b   1.000
_cell.length_c   1.000
_cell.angle_alpha   90.00
_cell.angle_beta   90.00
_cell.angle_gamma   90.00
#
_symmetry.space_group_name_H-M   'P 1'
#
loop_
_entity.id
_entity.type
_entity.pdbx_description
1 polymer ?
#
loop_
_entity_poly.entity_id
_entity_poly.type
_entity_poly.pdbx_seq_one_letter_code
_entity_poly.pdbx_strand_id
1 'polypeptide(L)'
;MSGRAGRRGKDDSGTVIFMLADSMTPEEAKELLQGQPDPLNSAFHLTYNMLLNLLRVEDINPEYLMERSFCQFQNYATLPLLQQQLEQKREQLLAMASLDLDRMEPFYQIKRCIDELEQSKWKYMHKPQYIVPFLQTGRLVRVCLLARGHSSRSLFIACAVGAFSVNTLCESTNLSISLSLLTD
;
A
#
# COMPACT_ATOMS: atom_id res chain seq x y z
N MET A 1 -10.36 21.95 -2.98
CA MET A 1 -11.74 22.40 -2.65
C MET A 1 -11.82 23.14 -1.31
N SER A 2 -11.08 22.74 -0.28
CA SER A 2 -11.03 23.38 1.05
C SER A 2 -10.72 24.88 1.02
N GLY A 3 -9.90 25.36 0.08
CA GLY A 3 -9.52 26.77 -0.06
C GLY A 3 -10.67 27.76 -0.38
N ARG A 4 -11.92 27.29 -0.51
CA ARG A 4 -13.10 28.16 -0.65
C ARG A 4 -13.73 28.57 0.70
N ALA A 5 -13.33 27.95 1.80
CA ALA A 5 -13.86 28.28 3.12
C ALA A 5 -13.24 29.57 3.68
N GLY A 6 -14.07 30.45 4.23
CA GLY A 6 -13.67 31.74 4.81
C GLY A 6 -13.69 32.90 3.82
N ARG A 7 -14.35 34.00 4.21
CA ARG A 7 -14.48 35.22 3.40
C ARG A 7 -13.49 36.27 3.87
N ARG A 8 -12.66 36.76 2.95
CA ARG A 8 -11.65 37.79 3.20
C ARG A 8 -12.29 39.05 3.82
N GLY A 9 -11.83 39.43 5.01
CA GLY A 9 -12.26 40.63 5.72
C GLY A 9 -13.63 40.54 6.39
N LYS A 10 -14.24 39.35 6.46
CA LYS A 10 -15.52 39.13 7.16
C LYS A 10 -15.46 37.99 8.17
N ASP A 11 -14.74 36.93 7.84
CA ASP A 11 -14.58 35.76 8.70
C ASP A 11 -13.13 35.70 9.20
N ASP A 12 -12.95 35.43 10.49
CA ASP A 12 -11.61 35.28 11.10
C ASP A 12 -10.93 33.96 10.71
N SER A 13 -11.72 32.92 10.42
CA SER A 13 -11.23 31.61 9.99
C SER A 13 -12.25 30.89 9.09
N GLY A 14 -11.77 30.00 8.21
CA GLY A 14 -12.60 29.09 7.43
C GLY A 14 -12.66 27.71 8.08
N THR A 15 -13.86 27.18 8.35
CA THR A 15 -14.04 25.82 8.87
C THR A 15 -14.41 24.87 7.72
N VAL A 16 -13.71 23.74 7.62
CA VAL A 16 -13.98 22.68 6.64
C VAL A 16 -14.25 21.39 7.40
N ILE A 17 -15.40 20.75 7.13
CA ILE A 17 -15.80 19.50 7.75
C ILE A 17 -15.73 18.41 6.68
N PHE A 18 -14.93 17.37 6.94
CA PHE A 18 -14.83 16.18 6.09
C PHE A 18 -15.63 15.04 6.70
N MET A 19 -16.48 14.40 5.90
CA MET A 19 -17.13 13.14 6.27
C MET A 19 -16.25 12.00 5.77
N LEU A 20 -15.68 11.24 6.70
CA LEU A 20 -14.83 10.10 6.40
C LEU A 20 -15.68 8.83 6.35
N ALA A 21 -15.37 7.93 5.41
CA ALA A 21 -15.94 6.59 5.39
C ALA A 21 -15.09 5.66 6.27
N ASP A 22 -15.71 4.64 6.88
CA ASP A 22 -15.01 3.66 7.73
C ASP A 22 -13.91 2.88 7.00
N SER A 23 -13.97 2.82 5.67
CA SER A 23 -12.96 2.15 4.84
C SER A 23 -11.66 2.93 4.68
N MET A 24 -11.61 4.21 5.07
CA MET A 24 -10.44 5.06 4.85
C MET A 24 -9.36 4.81 5.91
N THR A 25 -8.12 4.60 5.47
CA THR A 25 -7.01 4.42 6.40
C THR A 25 -6.57 5.77 7.00
N PRO A 26 -5.99 5.80 8.22
CA PRO A 26 -5.50 7.04 8.82
C PRO A 26 -4.37 7.69 8.01
N GLU A 27 -3.62 6.90 7.24
CA GLU A 27 -2.56 7.38 6.36
C GLU A 27 -3.14 8.15 5.17
N GLU A 28 -4.14 7.60 4.48
CA GLU A 28 -4.86 8.28 3.41
C GLU A 28 -5.55 9.55 3.91
N ALA A 29 -6.16 9.51 5.11
CA ALA A 29 -6.81 10.68 5.70
C ALA A 29 -5.80 11.80 5.99
N LYS A 30 -4.60 11.43 6.47
CA LYS A 30 -3.50 12.37 6.69
C LYS A 30 -3.00 12.95 5.37
N GLU A 31 -2.82 12.13 4.33
CA GLU A 31 -2.41 12.59 3.01
C GLU A 31 -3.45 13.53 2.39
N LEU A 32 -4.74 13.27 2.57
CA LEU A 32 -5.80 14.15 2.06
C LEU A 32 -5.79 15.54 2.76
N LEU A 33 -5.47 15.59 4.06
CA LEU A 33 -5.49 16.82 4.85
C LEU A 33 -4.18 17.60 4.83
N GLN A 34 -3.04 16.91 4.86
CA GLN A 34 -1.69 17.48 4.98
C GLN A 34 -0.79 17.15 3.78
N GLY A 35 -1.32 16.47 2.76
CA GLY A 35 -0.57 16.10 1.57
C GLY A 35 -0.11 17.29 0.77
N GLN A 36 0.88 17.04 -0.07
CA GLN A 36 1.32 18.02 -1.04
C GLN A 36 0.29 18.16 -2.17
N PRO A 37 0.21 19.33 -2.81
CA PRO A 37 -0.61 19.46 -4.01
C PRO A 37 -0.16 18.46 -5.08
N ASP A 38 -1.13 17.87 -5.77
CA ASP A 38 -0.84 16.95 -6.86
C ASP A 38 0.00 17.66 -7.95
N PRO A 39 1.04 17.00 -8.47
CA PRO A 39 1.80 17.55 -9.59
C PRO A 39 0.92 17.63 -10.84
N LEU A 40 1.15 18.65 -11.66
CA LEU A 40 0.48 18.76 -12.95
C LEU A 40 1.07 17.72 -13.92
N ASN A 41 0.41 16.58 -14.04
CA ASN A 41 0.82 15.53 -14.98
C ASN A 41 0.11 15.70 -16.33
N SER A 42 0.84 15.50 -17.42
CA SER A 42 0.28 15.55 -18.77
C SER A 42 -0.70 14.40 -19.01
N ALA A 43 -1.93 14.73 -19.40
CA ALA A 43 -2.92 13.78 -19.90
C ALA A 43 -2.94 13.66 -21.44
N PHE A 44 -1.87 14.11 -22.10
CA PHE A 44 -1.75 14.11 -23.56
C PHE A 44 -1.84 12.68 -24.12
N HIS A 45 -2.77 12.47 -25.05
CA HIS A 45 -2.93 11.24 -25.81
C HIS A 45 -3.41 11.57 -27.23
N LEU A 46 -2.98 10.77 -28.21
CA LEU A 46 -3.40 10.95 -29.59
C LEU A 46 -4.84 10.47 -29.78
N THR A 47 -5.67 11.31 -30.39
CA THR A 47 -7.04 10.97 -30.79
C THR A 47 -7.15 10.98 -32.30
N TYR A 48 -8.09 10.20 -32.86
CA TYR A 48 -8.27 10.12 -34.31
C TYR A 48 -8.54 11.48 -34.96
N ASN A 49 -9.35 12.33 -34.33
CA ASN A 49 -9.64 13.67 -34.86
C ASN A 49 -8.38 14.55 -34.90
N MET A 50 -7.57 14.51 -33.84
CA MET A 50 -6.28 15.21 -33.82
C MET A 50 -5.38 14.71 -34.96
N LEU A 51 -5.24 13.41 -35.14
CA LEU A 51 -4.38 12.81 -36.16
C LEU A 51 -4.86 13.16 -37.58
N LEU A 52 -6.16 13.08 -37.85
CA LEU A 52 -6.74 13.48 -39.14
C LEU A 52 -6.52 14.97 -39.43
N ASN A 53 -6.65 15.84 -38.43
CA ASN A 53 -6.38 17.27 -38.60
C ASN A 53 -4.91 17.56 -38.86
N LEU A 54 -4.00 16.82 -38.24
CA LEU A 54 -2.57 16.95 -38.46
C LEU A 54 -2.20 16.50 -39.88
N LEU A 55 -2.71 15.35 -40.33
CA LEU A 55 -2.48 14.87 -41.71
C LEU A 55 -3.07 15.78 -42.79
N ARG A 56 -4.07 16.61 -42.46
CA ARG A 56 -4.67 17.57 -43.39
C ARG A 56 -3.77 18.79 -43.62
N VAL A 57 -2.90 19.13 -42.68
CA VAL A 57 -2.04 20.31 -42.75
C VAL A 57 -0.65 19.87 -43.21
N GLU A 58 -0.26 20.27 -44.43
CA GLU A 58 0.98 19.78 -45.08
C GLU A 58 2.27 20.09 -44.29
N ASP A 59 2.26 21.12 -43.45
CA ASP A 59 3.45 21.58 -42.71
C ASP A 59 3.62 20.98 -41.30
N ILE A 60 2.72 20.12 -40.82
CA ILE A 60 2.76 19.61 -39.43
C ILE A 60 2.77 18.09 -39.38
N ASN A 61 3.92 17.53 -38.98
CA ASN A 61 4.06 16.10 -38.73
C ASN A 61 3.54 15.72 -37.32
N PRO A 62 2.79 14.61 -37.17
CA PRO A 62 2.31 14.16 -35.87
C PRO A 62 3.45 13.79 -34.91
N GLU A 63 4.58 13.29 -35.42
CA GLU A 63 5.78 12.99 -34.65
C GLU A 63 6.35 14.23 -33.98
N TYR A 64 6.39 15.35 -34.71
CA TYR A 64 6.85 16.63 -34.20
C TYR A 64 5.99 17.15 -33.04
N LEU A 65 4.67 16.92 -33.11
CA LEU A 65 3.76 17.26 -32.02
C LEU A 65 3.98 16.35 -30.79
N MET A 66 4.27 15.07 -30.99
CA MET A 66 4.59 14.16 -29.90
C MET A 66 5.89 14.56 -29.18
N GLU A 67 6.93 14.90 -29.92
CA GLU A 67 8.22 15.32 -29.36
C GLU A 67 8.11 16.57 -28.49
N ARG A 68 7.26 17.54 -28.89
CA ARG A 68 7.05 18.79 -28.15
C ARG A 68 5.89 18.73 -27.14
N SER A 69 5.29 17.55 -26.96
CA SER A 69 4.22 17.37 -25.98
C SER A 69 4.73 17.54 -24.54
N PHE A 70 3.86 18.04 -23.65
CA PHE A 70 4.21 18.17 -22.24
C PHE A 70 4.49 16.80 -21.58
N CYS A 71 3.84 15.73 -22.06
CA CYS A 71 4.12 14.36 -21.66
C CYS A 71 5.59 14.00 -21.92
N GLN A 72 6.05 14.27 -23.14
CA GLN A 72 7.42 13.93 -23.52
C GLN A 72 8.44 14.78 -22.77
N PHE A 73 8.15 16.06 -22.52
CA PHE A 73 8.96 16.92 -21.66
C PHE A 73 9.12 16.34 -20.24
N GLN A 74 8.02 15.90 -19.61
CA GLN A 74 8.04 15.29 -18.27
C GLN A 74 8.85 13.99 -18.24
N ASN A 75 8.71 13.16 -19.28
CA ASN A 75 9.49 11.92 -19.41
C ASN A 75 10.99 12.22 -19.50
N TYR A 76 11.40 13.15 -20.38
CA TYR A 76 12.80 13.54 -20.51
C TYR A 76 13.38 14.15 -19.23
N ALA A 77 12.59 14.94 -18.50
CA ALA A 77 13.01 15.50 -17.22
C ALA A 77 13.21 14.42 -16.13
N THR A 78 12.46 13.32 -16.20
CA THR A 78 12.51 12.22 -15.21
C THR A 78 13.61 11.20 -15.50
N LEU A 79 14.00 11.03 -16.77
CA LEU A 79 15.04 10.09 -17.20
C LEU A 79 16.38 10.18 -16.44
N PRO A 80 17.01 11.35 -16.24
CA PRO A 80 18.31 11.41 -15.56
C PRO A 80 18.23 10.94 -14.10
N LEU A 81 17.13 11.24 -13.41
CA LEU A 81 16.89 10.77 -12.04
C LEU A 81 16.78 9.25 -12.01
N LEU A 82 16.03 8.66 -12.94
CA LEU A 82 15.88 7.21 -13.04
C LEU A 82 17.21 6.51 -13.36
N GLN A 83 18.01 7.09 -14.25
CA GLN A 83 19.36 6.59 -14.57
C GLN A 83 20.25 6.58 -13.32
N GLN A 84 20.26 7.67 -12.56
CA GLN A 84 21.03 7.77 -11.32
C GLN A 84 20.56 6.74 -10.27
N GLN A 85 19.25 6.55 -10.10
CA GLN A 85 18.72 5.55 -9.18
C GLN A 85 19.11 4.13 -9.58
N LEU A 86 19.09 3.84 -10.88
CA LEU A 86 19.49 2.55 -11.43
C LEU A 86 20.98 2.29 -11.20
N GLU A 87 21.84 3.29 -11.39
CA GLU A 87 23.27 3.19 -11.08
C GLU A 87 23.52 2.94 -9.59
N GLN A 88 22.88 3.72 -8.70
CA GLN A 88 22.98 3.52 -7.25
C GLN A 88 22.54 2.11 -6.83
N LYS A 89 21.47 1.58 -7.42
CA LYS A 89 20.99 0.22 -7.13
C LYS A 89 21.95 -0.84 -7.66
N ARG A 90 22.56 -0.62 -8.82
CA ARG A 90 23.61 -1.51 -9.35
C ARG A 90 24.85 -1.52 -8.46
N GLU A 91 25.29 -0.37 -7.98
CA GLU A 91 26.40 -0.29 -7.03
C GLU A 91 26.10 -1.03 -5.72
N GLN A 92 24.89 -0.86 -5.18
CA GLN A 92 24.42 -1.62 -4.01
C GLN A 92 24.47 -3.13 -4.26
N LEU A 93 24.03 -3.60 -5.42
CA LEU A 93 24.08 -5.03 -5.77
C LEU A 93 25.53 -5.54 -5.89
N LEU A 94 26.42 -4.78 -6.53
CA LEU A 94 27.83 -5.14 -6.66
C LEU A 94 28.53 -5.20 -5.29
N ALA A 95 28.20 -4.28 -4.38
CA ALA A 95 28.72 -4.30 -3.01
C ALA A 95 28.24 -5.54 -2.21
N MET A 96 27.06 -6.06 -2.51
CA MET A 96 26.49 -7.26 -1.88
C MET A 96 26.92 -8.58 -2.57
N ALA A 97 27.60 -8.51 -3.72
CA ALA A 97 27.94 -9.68 -4.54
C ALA A 97 29.04 -10.59 -3.94
N SER A 98 29.61 -10.24 -2.78
CA SER A 98 30.60 -11.08 -2.09
C SER A 98 30.01 -12.25 -1.31
N LEU A 99 28.67 -12.39 -1.27
CA LEU A 99 28.02 -13.55 -0.65
C LEU A 99 27.95 -14.71 -1.64
N ASP A 100 28.23 -15.94 -1.16
CA ASP A 100 28.04 -17.18 -1.91
C ASP A 100 26.54 -17.44 -2.17
N LEU A 101 26.00 -16.79 -3.20
CA LEU A 101 24.60 -16.88 -3.60
C LEU A 101 24.18 -18.32 -3.89
N ASP A 102 25.05 -19.12 -4.52
CA ASP A 102 24.78 -20.52 -4.88
C ASP A 102 24.48 -21.41 -3.66
N ARG A 103 25.06 -21.10 -2.50
CA ARG A 103 24.80 -21.82 -1.25
C ARG A 103 23.58 -21.28 -0.51
N MET A 104 23.27 -19.99 -0.68
CA MET A 104 22.16 -19.31 0.01
C MET A 104 20.82 -19.52 -0.69
N GLU A 105 20.82 -19.67 -2.01
CA GLU A 105 19.62 -19.90 -2.82
C GLU A 105 18.76 -21.07 -2.30
N PRO A 106 19.28 -22.29 -2.08
CA PRO A 106 18.46 -23.40 -1.58
C PRO A 106 17.94 -23.14 -0.16
N PHE A 107 18.72 -22.49 0.71
CA PHE A 107 18.29 -22.13 2.06
C PHE A 107 17.13 -21.13 2.02
N TYR A 108 17.22 -20.10 1.19
CA TYR A 108 16.19 -19.09 1.03
C TYR A 108 14.89 -19.68 0.45
N GLN A 109 15.01 -20.58 -0.53
CA GLN A 109 13.86 -21.29 -1.09
C GLN A 109 13.14 -22.14 -0.05
N ILE A 110 13.90 -22.88 0.80
CA ILE A 110 13.32 -23.64 1.90
C ILE A 110 12.64 -22.72 2.90
N LYS A 111 13.27 -21.60 3.28
CA LYS A 111 12.67 -20.60 4.18
C LYS A 111 11.36 -20.06 3.63
N ARG A 112 11.33 -19.65 2.37
CA ARG A 112 10.11 -19.16 1.70
C ARG A 112 9.00 -20.24 1.70
N CYS A 113 9.36 -21.48 1.41
CA CYS A 113 8.43 -22.61 1.45
C CYS A 113 7.85 -22.84 2.86
N ILE A 114 8.68 -22.76 3.90
CA ILE A 114 8.20 -22.85 5.29
C ILE A 114 7.21 -21.72 5.59
N ASP A 115 7.54 -20.48 5.22
CA ASP A 115 6.66 -19.32 5.46
C ASP A 115 5.32 -19.46 4.71
N GLU A 116 5.34 -19.93 3.47
CA GLU A 116 4.14 -20.21 2.66
C GLU A 116 3.28 -21.33 3.28
N LEU A 117 3.92 -22.41 3.77
CA LEU A 117 3.25 -23.52 4.43
C LEU A 117 2.67 -23.10 5.79
N GLU A 118 3.37 -22.28 6.56
CA GLU A 118 2.87 -21.73 7.82
C GLU A 118 1.64 -20.85 7.59
N GLN A 119 1.68 -19.96 6.58
CA GLN A 119 0.52 -19.14 6.21
C GLN A 119 -0.67 -20.01 5.79
N SER A 120 -0.42 -21.05 4.99
CA SER A 120 -1.44 -22.01 4.57
C SER A 120 -2.03 -22.74 5.76
N LYS A 121 -1.19 -23.30 6.65
CA LYS A 121 -1.60 -23.96 7.90
C LYS A 121 -2.51 -23.05 8.72
N TRP A 122 -2.12 -21.80 8.96
CA TRP A 122 -2.94 -20.86 9.73
C TRP A 122 -4.26 -20.53 9.05
N LYS A 123 -4.27 -20.34 7.73
CA LYS A 123 -5.50 -20.13 6.95
C LYS A 123 -6.49 -21.29 7.08
N TYR A 124 -6.01 -22.53 7.14
CA TYR A 124 -6.85 -23.70 7.39
C TYR A 124 -7.33 -23.76 8.85
N MET A 125 -6.43 -23.57 9.82
CA MET A 125 -6.75 -23.62 11.25
C MET A 125 -7.74 -22.54 11.67
N HIS A 126 -7.69 -21.34 11.07
CA HIS A 126 -8.59 -20.22 11.38
C HIS A 126 -10.00 -20.38 10.81
N LYS A 127 -10.28 -21.43 10.02
CA LYS A 127 -11.66 -21.68 9.58
C LYS A 127 -12.55 -21.94 10.81
N PRO A 128 -13.75 -21.35 10.86
CA PRO A 128 -14.63 -21.43 12.03
C PRO A 128 -15.00 -22.88 12.39
N GLN A 129 -15.02 -23.77 11.41
CA GLN A 129 -15.27 -25.21 11.59
C GLN A 129 -14.27 -25.89 12.55
N TYR A 130 -13.02 -25.43 12.59
CA TYR A 130 -11.96 -26.06 13.37
C TYR A 130 -11.63 -25.31 14.66
N ILE A 131 -11.68 -23.97 14.66
CA ILE A 131 -11.23 -23.17 15.82
C ILE A 131 -12.29 -22.99 16.91
N VAL A 132 -13.57 -22.85 16.53
CA VAL A 132 -14.68 -22.52 17.45
C VAL A 132 -14.82 -23.50 18.61
N PRO A 133 -14.72 -24.83 18.43
CA PRO A 133 -14.83 -25.79 19.53
C PRO A 133 -13.76 -25.62 20.62
N PHE A 134 -12.59 -25.07 20.26
CA PHE A 134 -11.47 -24.90 21.16
C PHE A 134 -11.47 -23.55 21.88
N LEU A 135 -12.28 -22.58 21.47
CA LEU A 135 -12.41 -21.25 22.08
C LEU A 135 -13.32 -21.25 23.32
N GLN A 136 -12.94 -22.07 24.31
CA GLN A 136 -13.62 -22.11 25.61
C GLN A 136 -13.11 -21.02 26.55
N THR A 137 -13.93 -20.62 27.50
CA THR A 137 -13.60 -19.64 28.54
C THR A 137 -12.33 -20.03 29.28
N GLY A 138 -11.46 -19.06 29.56
CA GLY A 138 -10.22 -19.28 30.30
C GLY A 138 -9.09 -19.90 29.46
N ARG A 139 -9.32 -20.28 28.20
CA ARG A 139 -8.24 -20.73 27.32
C ARG A 139 -7.39 -19.56 26.86
N LEU A 140 -6.07 -19.76 26.92
CA LEU A 140 -5.10 -18.80 26.42
C LEU A 140 -5.05 -18.83 24.89
N VAL A 141 -5.16 -17.65 24.30
CA VAL A 141 -5.03 -17.45 22.87
C VAL A 141 -3.90 -16.47 22.62
N ARG A 142 -3.00 -16.81 21.71
CA ARG A 142 -1.99 -15.87 21.21
C ARG A 142 -2.59 -15.06 20.08
N VAL A 143 -2.72 -13.76 20.31
CA VAL A 143 -3.14 -12.78 19.31
C VAL A 143 -1.90 -12.05 18.81
N CYS A 144 -1.56 -12.27 17.55
CA CYS A 144 -0.54 -11.46 16.89
C CYS A 144 -1.22 -10.32 16.15
N LEU A 145 -0.87 -9.08 16.53
CA LEU A 145 -1.28 -7.88 15.82
C LEU A 145 -0.14 -7.50 14.87
N LEU A 146 -0.40 -7.59 13.57
CA LEU A 146 0.51 -7.08 12.54
C LEU A 146 0.35 -5.55 12.48
N ALA A 147 1.06 -4.84 13.35
CA ALA A 147 1.23 -3.41 13.21
C ALA A 147 2.24 -3.14 12.08
N ARG A 148 1.82 -2.44 11.02
CA ARG A 148 2.73 -1.95 9.97
C ARG A 148 3.77 -1.03 10.62
N GLY A 149 5.03 -1.46 10.70
CA GLY A 149 6.19 -0.60 10.98
C GLY A 149 6.91 -0.73 12.33
N HIS A 150 6.36 -1.40 13.35
CA HIS A 150 7.08 -1.64 14.62
C HIS A 150 6.86 -3.06 15.15
N SER A 151 7.98 -3.71 15.52
CA SER A 151 8.12 -5.00 16.23
C SER A 151 6.80 -5.72 16.52
N SER A 152 6.56 -6.85 15.83
CA SER A 152 5.40 -7.72 16.01
C SER A 152 5.11 -7.94 17.51
N ARG A 153 4.06 -7.29 18.03
CA ARG A 153 3.65 -7.44 19.43
C ARG A 153 2.67 -8.60 19.49
N SER A 154 3.12 -9.71 20.06
CA SER A 154 2.23 -10.81 20.44
C SER A 154 1.64 -10.52 21.81
N LEU A 155 0.31 -10.46 21.89
CA LEU A 155 -0.41 -10.35 23.15
C LEU A 155 -1.14 -11.66 23.42
N PHE A 156 -0.97 -12.22 24.61
CA PHE A 156 -1.75 -13.38 25.06
C PHE A 156 -3.00 -12.88 25.76
N ILE A 157 -4.17 -13.30 25.28
CA ILE A 157 -5.46 -12.91 25.86
C ILE A 157 -6.17 -14.19 26.30
N ALA A 158 -6.69 -14.21 27.52
CA ALA A 158 -7.58 -15.27 28.00
C ALA A 158 -8.99 -15.05 27.42
N CYS A 159 -9.58 -16.08 26.84
CA CYS A 159 -10.93 -16.00 26.28
C CYS A 159 -11.97 -15.78 27.39
N ALA A 160 -12.64 -14.63 27.44
CA ALA A 160 -13.67 -14.32 28.43
C ALA A 160 -15.09 -14.47 27.83
N VAL A 161 -16.02 -15.05 28.59
CA VAL A 161 -17.42 -15.24 28.15
C VAL A 161 -18.20 -13.95 28.32
N GLY A 162 -18.72 -13.45 27.20
CA GLY A 162 -19.57 -12.28 27.12
C GLY A 162 -19.55 -11.73 25.70
N ALA A 163 -20.36 -12.30 24.81
CA ALA A 163 -20.73 -11.74 23.51
C ALA A 163 -19.60 -11.24 22.57
N PHE A 164 -18.39 -11.79 22.65
CA PHE A 164 -17.38 -11.57 21.61
C PHE A 164 -17.62 -12.55 20.45
N SER A 165 -18.48 -12.15 19.52
CA SER A 165 -18.44 -12.73 18.18
C SER A 165 -17.04 -12.46 17.62
N VAL A 166 -16.35 -13.51 17.18
CA VAL A 166 -15.01 -13.43 16.58
C VAL A 166 -15.00 -12.46 15.37
N ASN A 167 -16.16 -12.17 14.78
CA ASN A 167 -16.32 -11.19 13.71
C ASN A 167 -16.19 -9.73 14.18
N THR A 168 -16.57 -9.38 15.42
CA THR A 168 -16.64 -7.97 15.87
C THR A 168 -15.27 -7.35 16.16
N LEU A 169 -14.23 -8.17 16.40
CA LEU A 169 -12.84 -7.70 16.52
C LEU A 169 -12.17 -7.45 15.17
N CYS A 170 -12.62 -8.15 14.11
CA CYS A 170 -12.06 -8.03 12.77
C CYS A 170 -12.60 -6.79 12.03
N GLU A 171 -13.84 -6.36 12.31
CA GLU A 171 -14.46 -5.20 11.65
C GLU A 171 -14.06 -3.85 12.28
N SER A 172 -13.74 -3.81 13.57
CA SER A 172 -13.42 -2.54 14.27
C SER A 172 -11.95 -2.16 14.20
N THR A 173 -11.08 -3.08 13.78
CA THR A 173 -9.65 -2.81 13.61
C THR A 173 -9.16 -3.48 12.35
N ASN A 174 -8.49 -2.73 11.46
CA ASN A 174 -7.75 -3.24 10.30
C ASN A 174 -6.53 -4.12 10.74
N LEU A 175 -6.77 -5.08 11.63
CA LEU A 175 -5.80 -5.94 12.27
C LEU A 175 -6.06 -7.36 11.78
N SER A 176 -5.11 -7.91 11.02
CA SER A 176 -5.09 -9.34 10.73
C SER A 176 -4.74 -10.08 12.01
N ILE A 177 -5.75 -10.53 12.75
CA ILE A 177 -5.59 -11.31 13.98
C ILE A 177 -5.26 -12.75 13.58
N SER A 178 -4.00 -13.16 13.73
CA SER A 178 -3.66 -14.59 13.62
C SER A 178 -3.80 -15.25 15.00
N LEU A 179 -4.89 -15.99 15.23
CA LEU A 179 -5.04 -16.81 16.44
C LEU A 179 -4.14 -18.02 16.36
N SER A 180 -3.18 -18.14 17.28
CA SER A 180 -2.45 -19.39 17.49
C SER A 180 -2.88 -20.00 18.82
N LEU A 181 -3.40 -21.23 18.78
CA LEU A 181 -3.61 -22.04 19.97
C LEU A 181 -2.21 -22.52 20.41
N LEU A 182 -1.82 -22.24 21.66
CA LEU A 182 -0.71 -22.95 22.26
C LEU A 182 -1.16 -24.41 22.43
N THR A 183 -0.50 -25.31 21.70
CA THR A 183 -0.49 -26.73 22.02
C THR A 183 0.84 -27.00 22.70
N ASP A 184 0.79 -27.58 23.90
CA ASP A 184 1.96 -28.06 24.63
C ASP A 184 2.78 -29.09 23.82
#